data_AF-A0A499VQN0-F1
#
_entry.id   AF-A0A499VQN0-F1
#
_cell.length_a   1.000
_cell.length_b   1.000
_cell.length_c   1.000
_cell.angle_alpha   90.00
_cell.angle_beta   90.00
_cell.angle_gamma   90.00
#
_symmetry.space_group_name_H-M   'P 1'
#
loop_
_entity.id
_entity.type
_entity.pdbx_description
1 polymer ?
#
loop_
_entity_poly.entity_id
_entity_poly.type
_entity_poly.pdbx_seq_one_letter_code
_entity_poly.pdbx_strand_id
1 'polypeptide(L)'
;MGTRFLLTSDSTVPDAVKAAYLAATVKDVTVTTAVDGLPHRMLRTPFVGSLETAGRTRALVRAVRGAAGFRKLSGLTWSRMIRDGLAMKHGKELTWSQVLLAANTPMLLRSSMVDGRTDLGVMASGQVAGVIDDLPSCAELVERIMAEAERTLKGLERLRAAR
;
A
#
# COMPACT_ATOMS: atom_id res chain seq x y z
N MET A 1 -2.87 -12.20 -5.06
CA MET A 1 -2.13 -11.24 -5.90
C MET A 1 -2.70 -9.84 -5.71
N GLY A 2 -2.21 -9.04 -4.75
CA GLY A 2 -2.82 -7.73 -4.43
C GLY A 2 -2.69 -6.70 -5.55
N THR A 3 -1.46 -6.27 -5.84
CA THR A 3 -1.18 -5.22 -6.85
C THR A 3 -1.75 -5.52 -8.23
N ARG A 4 -1.73 -6.78 -8.68
CA ARG A 4 -2.26 -7.16 -10.00
C ARG A 4 -3.77 -6.97 -10.12
N PHE A 5 -4.54 -7.33 -9.08
CA PHE A 5 -5.99 -7.13 -9.04
C PHE A 5 -6.38 -5.68 -8.75
N LEU A 6 -5.51 -4.87 -8.13
CA LEU A 6 -5.71 -3.43 -8.06
C LEU A 6 -5.67 -2.79 -9.46
N LEU A 7 -4.84 -3.32 -10.35
CA LEU A 7 -4.64 -2.88 -11.73
C LEU A 7 -5.51 -3.68 -12.70
N THR A 8 -6.82 -3.68 -12.46
CA THR A 8 -7.83 -4.18 -13.40
C THR A 8 -8.84 -3.08 -13.70
N SER A 9 -9.60 -3.25 -14.79
CA SER A 9 -10.70 -2.35 -15.11
C SER A 9 -11.82 -2.38 -14.06
N ASP A 10 -12.07 -3.52 -13.42
CA ASP A 10 -13.09 -3.70 -12.37
C ASP A 10 -12.73 -3.04 -11.03
N SER A 11 -11.45 -2.71 -10.81
CA SER A 11 -11.00 -2.07 -9.58
C SER A 11 -11.61 -0.67 -9.45
N THR A 12 -12.26 -0.41 -8.31
CA THR A 12 -12.88 0.88 -7.98
C THR A 12 -11.87 1.95 -7.55
N VAL A 13 -10.59 1.61 -7.49
CA VAL A 13 -9.51 2.54 -7.17
C VAL A 13 -9.43 3.64 -8.25
N PRO A 14 -9.25 4.92 -7.88
CA PRO A 14 -9.19 6.02 -8.83
C PRO A 14 -8.12 5.85 -9.92
N ASP A 15 -8.39 6.34 -11.13
CA ASP A 15 -7.47 6.21 -12.28
C ASP A 15 -6.11 6.88 -12.03
N ALA A 16 -6.08 7.99 -11.31
CA ALA A 16 -4.82 8.65 -10.93
C ALA A 16 -3.90 7.73 -10.10
N VAL A 17 -4.50 6.85 -9.28
CA VAL A 17 -3.76 5.85 -8.51
C VAL A 17 -3.26 4.76 -9.46
N LYS A 18 -4.14 4.18 -10.30
CA LYS A 18 -3.74 3.17 -11.30
C LYS A 18 -2.60 3.68 -12.19
N ALA A 19 -2.68 4.93 -12.67
CA ALA A 19 -1.65 5.58 -13.45
C ALA A 19 -0.30 5.68 -12.71
N ALA A 20 -0.32 6.01 -11.41
CA ALA A 20 0.90 6.04 -10.60
C ALA A 20 1.56 4.66 -10.48
N TYR A 21 0.78 3.59 -10.37
CA TYR A 21 1.30 2.22 -10.38
C TYR A 21 1.84 1.80 -11.75
N LEU A 22 1.15 2.14 -12.85
CA LEU A 22 1.58 1.82 -14.21
C LEU A 22 2.86 2.59 -14.62
N ALA A 23 3.07 3.79 -14.07
CA ALA A 23 4.29 4.56 -14.27
C ALA A 23 5.48 4.06 -13.45
N ALA A 24 5.25 3.16 -12.49
CA ALA A 24 6.28 2.67 -11.58
C ALA A 24 7.19 1.64 -12.26
N THR A 25 8.46 1.63 -11.88
CA THR A 25 9.39 0.55 -12.17
C THR A 25 9.57 -0.37 -10.96
N VAL A 26 10.27 -1.49 -11.14
CA VAL A 26 10.62 -2.41 -10.04
C VAL A 26 11.43 -1.71 -8.93
N LYS A 27 12.16 -0.64 -9.27
CA LYS A 27 12.98 0.15 -8.33
C LYS A 27 12.16 1.14 -7.51
N ASP A 28 10.92 1.42 -7.92
CA ASP A 28 10.04 2.38 -7.27
C ASP A 28 9.19 1.76 -6.15
N VAL A 29 9.48 0.53 -5.74
CA VAL A 29 8.90 -0.11 -4.56
C VAL A 29 9.94 -0.18 -3.45
N THR A 30 9.68 0.53 -2.36
CA THR A 30 10.59 0.66 -1.20
C THR A 30 10.00 -0.02 0.02
N VAL A 31 10.84 -0.66 0.84
CA VAL A 31 10.46 -1.08 2.19
C VAL A 31 10.77 0.07 3.12
N THR A 32 9.77 0.57 3.84
CA THR A 32 9.93 1.74 4.71
C THR A 32 9.18 1.54 6.02
N THR A 33 9.75 2.08 7.10
CA THR A 33 9.09 2.23 8.40
C THR A 33 8.56 3.65 8.60
N ALA A 34 8.71 4.54 7.62
CA ALA A 34 8.40 5.97 7.81
C ALA A 34 6.89 6.28 7.90
N VAL A 35 6.02 5.31 7.57
CA VAL A 35 4.56 5.49 7.54
C VAL A 35 3.94 5.27 8.93
N ASP A 36 4.09 4.07 9.49
CA ASP A 36 3.54 3.65 10.79
C ASP A 36 4.60 3.15 11.77
N GLY A 37 5.89 3.21 11.39
CA GLY A 37 6.99 2.64 12.15
C GLY A 37 7.14 1.12 11.99
N LEU A 38 6.33 0.46 11.14
CA LEU A 38 6.44 -0.95 10.81
C LEU A 38 6.96 -1.14 9.38
N PRO A 39 7.77 -2.19 9.11
CA PRO A 39 8.34 -2.39 7.79
C PRO A 39 7.28 -2.88 6.80
N HIS A 40 6.90 -2.02 5.85
CA HIS A 40 5.95 -2.34 4.81
C HIS A 40 6.43 -1.85 3.43
N ARG A 41 5.98 -2.53 2.37
CA ARG A 41 6.32 -2.15 0.99
C ARG A 41 5.35 -1.09 0.49
N MET A 42 5.91 0.03 0.03
CA MET A 42 5.18 1.17 -0.49
C MET A 42 5.70 1.55 -1.86
N LEU A 43 4.82 2.09 -2.69
CA LEU A 43 5.25 2.81 -3.89
C LEU A 43 5.98 4.09 -3.47
N ARG A 44 7.18 4.32 -4.01
CA ARG A 44 8.03 5.47 -3.74
C ARG A 44 7.49 6.70 -4.45
N THR A 45 6.55 7.36 -3.81
CA THR A 45 6.06 8.69 -4.24
C THR A 45 6.88 9.81 -3.59
N PRO A 46 6.79 11.05 -4.10
CA PRO A 46 7.35 12.22 -3.43
C PRO A 46 6.86 12.35 -1.98
N PHE A 47 5.60 11.98 -1.71
CA PHE A 47 5.04 11.98 -0.36
C PHE A 47 5.76 10.99 0.56
N VAL A 48 5.92 9.74 0.12
CA VAL A 48 6.65 8.70 0.88
C VAL A 48 8.11 9.11 1.09
N GLY A 49 8.78 9.65 0.06
CA GLY A 49 10.14 10.19 0.21
C GLY A 49 10.23 11.34 1.23
N SER A 50 9.18 12.18 1.32
CA SER A 50 9.10 13.22 2.36
C SER A 50 8.92 12.66 3.78
N LEU A 51 8.37 11.46 3.93
CA LEU A 51 8.26 10.76 5.21
C LEU A 51 9.61 10.14 5.60
N GLU A 52 10.30 9.52 4.65
CA GLU A 52 11.61 8.88 4.88
C GLU A 52 12.69 9.89 5.29
N THR A 53 12.63 11.12 4.75
CA THR A 53 13.56 12.21 5.07
C THR A 53 13.14 13.04 6.29
N ALA A 54 11.95 12.81 6.86
CA ALA A 54 11.43 13.64 7.94
C ALA A 54 12.19 13.38 9.26
N GLY A 55 12.69 14.44 9.88
CA GLY A 55 13.22 14.40 11.25
C GLY A 55 12.14 14.08 12.29
N ARG A 56 12.57 13.60 13.48
CA ARG A 56 11.68 13.16 14.58
C ARG A 56 10.62 14.19 14.98
N THR A 57 10.97 15.47 14.96
CA THR A 57 10.05 16.57 15.30
C THR A 57 8.91 16.72 14.29
N ARG A 58 9.23 16.71 12.99
CA ARG A 58 8.26 16.81 11.90
C ARG A 58 7.34 15.58 11.86
N ALA A 59 7.89 14.40 12.11
CA ALA A 59 7.14 13.15 12.22
C ALA A 59 6.12 13.22 13.37
N LEU A 60 6.53 13.68 14.56
CA LEU A 60 5.65 13.83 15.72
C LEU A 60 4.51 14.81 15.45
N VAL A 61 4.80 15.99 14.88
CA VAL A 61 3.78 17.00 14.55
C VAL A 61 2.76 16.43 13.55
N ARG A 62 3.23 15.70 12.52
CA ARG A 62 2.33 15.04 11.56
C ARG A 62 1.48 13.96 12.23
N ALA A 63 2.05 13.13 13.10
CA ALA A 63 1.33 12.09 13.81
C ALA A 63 0.17 12.66 14.65
N VAL A 64 0.43 13.76 15.39
CA VAL A 64 -0.60 14.43 16.20
C VAL A 64 -1.71 15.02 15.33
N ARG A 65 -1.37 15.72 14.24
CA ARG A 65 -2.38 16.25 13.31
C ARG A 65 -3.19 15.14 12.63
N GLY A 66 -2.52 14.06 12.25
CA GLY A 66 -3.13 12.87 11.67
C GLY A 66 -4.14 12.22 12.61
N ALA A 67 -3.75 12.02 13.88
CA ALA A 67 -4.64 11.48 14.91
C ALA A 67 -5.88 12.36 15.13
N ALA A 68 -5.73 13.68 15.13
CA ALA A 68 -6.86 14.61 15.22
C ALA A 68 -7.81 14.51 14.00
N GLY A 69 -7.25 14.37 12.79
CA GLY A 69 -8.01 14.13 11.56
C GLY A 69 -8.75 12.78 11.59
N PHE A 70 -8.07 11.73 12.02
CA PHE A 70 -8.63 10.38 12.19
C PHE A 70 -9.78 10.38 13.20
N ARG A 71 -9.65 11.09 14.33
CA ARG A 71 -10.75 11.26 15.29
C ARG A 71 -11.99 11.85 14.63
N LYS A 72 -11.81 12.92 13.85
CA LYS A 72 -12.92 13.62 13.16
C LYS A 72 -13.62 12.72 12.16
N LEU A 73 -12.87 11.88 11.43
CA LEU A 73 -13.42 10.98 10.41
C LEU A 73 -14.03 9.69 10.98
N SER A 74 -13.45 9.15 12.05
CA SER A 74 -13.94 7.93 12.70
C SER A 74 -15.11 8.15 13.67
N GLY A 75 -15.39 9.41 14.03
CA GLY A 75 -16.41 9.74 15.04
C GLY A 75 -16.06 9.27 16.46
N LEU A 76 -14.82 8.84 16.71
CA LEU A 76 -14.40 8.31 18.00
C LEU A 76 -14.23 9.42 19.05
N THR A 77 -14.54 9.07 20.30
CA THR A 77 -14.19 9.90 21.46
C THR A 77 -12.70 9.76 21.79
N TRP A 78 -12.11 10.79 22.41
CA TRP A 78 -10.71 10.75 22.85
C TRP A 78 -10.43 9.59 23.81
N SER A 79 -11.38 9.27 24.70
CA SER A 79 -11.24 8.16 25.65
C SER A 79 -11.15 6.81 24.95
N ARG A 80 -11.91 6.61 23.86
CA ARG A 80 -11.84 5.40 23.05
C ARG A 80 -10.55 5.34 22.25
N MET A 81 -10.10 6.45 21.67
CA MET A 81 -8.81 6.53 20.97
C MET A 81 -7.62 6.18 21.86
N ILE A 82 -7.61 6.65 23.12
CA ILE A 82 -6.56 6.30 24.09
C ILE A 82 -6.62 4.81 24.44
N ARG A 83 -7.83 4.26 24.65
CA ARG A 83 -8.02 2.83 24.93
C ARG A 83 -7.54 1.96 23.77
N ASP A 84 -7.88 2.34 22.55
CA ASP A 84 -7.48 1.62 21.35
C ASP A 84 -5.95 1.70 21.16
N GLY A 85 -5.34 2.85 21.43
CA GLY A 85 -3.87 2.99 21.45
C GLY A 85 -3.19 2.13 22.52
N LEU A 86 -3.76 2.04 23.72
CA LEU A 86 -3.29 1.14 24.78
C LEU A 86 -3.41 -0.33 24.37
N ALA A 87 -4.51 -0.72 23.73
CA ALA A 87 -4.72 -2.07 23.22
C ALA A 87 -3.74 -2.42 22.09
N MET A 88 -3.47 -1.47 21.17
CA MET A 88 -2.47 -1.62 20.11
C MET A 88 -1.06 -1.83 20.67
N LYS A 89 -0.70 -1.13 21.74
CA LYS A 89 0.58 -1.32 22.44
C LYS A 89 0.68 -2.70 23.11
N HIS A 90 -0.43 -3.20 23.67
CA HIS A 90 -0.43 -4.46 24.41
C HIS A 90 -0.46 -5.69 23.49
N GLY A 91 -1.09 -5.58 22.31
CA GLY A 91 -1.27 -6.70 21.38
C GLY A 91 -0.17 -6.87 20.31
N LYS A 92 0.72 -5.89 20.16
CA LYS A 92 1.85 -5.93 19.23
C LYS A 92 3.03 -5.28 19.94
N GLU A 93 4.27 -5.77 19.79
CA GLU A 93 5.49 -5.17 20.36
C GLU A 93 5.82 -3.79 19.75
N LEU A 94 4.88 -2.85 19.83
CA LEU A 94 4.98 -1.50 19.28
C LEU A 94 5.47 -0.54 20.36
N THR A 95 6.43 0.28 19.98
CA THR A 95 6.78 1.49 20.72
C THR A 95 5.62 2.49 20.70
N TRP A 96 5.56 3.37 21.70
CA TRP A 96 4.57 4.45 21.73
C TRP A 96 4.65 5.36 20.49
N SER A 97 5.84 5.54 19.90
CA SER A 97 6.02 6.26 18.63
C SER A 97 5.36 5.55 17.46
N GLN A 98 5.45 4.22 17.38
CA GLN A 98 4.78 3.43 16.33
C GLN A 98 3.25 3.50 16.48
N VAL A 99 2.72 3.44 17.71
CA VAL A 99 1.28 3.59 17.95
C VAL A 99 0.78 4.95 17.44
N LEU A 100 1.52 6.03 17.70
CA LEU A 100 1.18 7.37 17.23
C LEU A 100 1.25 7.50 15.70
N LEU A 101 2.28 6.93 15.06
CA LEU A 101 2.42 6.96 13.60
C LEU A 101 1.32 6.13 12.91
N ALA A 102 1.05 4.93 13.44
CA ALA A 102 0.02 4.03 12.93
C ALA A 102 -1.39 4.65 12.96
N ALA A 103 -1.67 5.56 13.88
CA ALA A 103 -2.95 6.27 13.95
C ALA A 103 -3.24 7.11 12.69
N ASN A 104 -2.22 7.55 11.96
CA ASN A 104 -2.38 8.37 10.75
C ASN A 104 -2.49 7.52 9.46
N THR A 105 -2.00 6.28 9.47
CA THR A 105 -1.94 5.42 8.28
C THR A 105 -3.29 5.19 7.59
N PRO A 106 -4.42 4.97 8.31
CA PRO A 106 -5.74 4.85 7.66
C PRO A 106 -6.11 6.09 6.84
N MET A 107 -5.71 7.29 7.29
CA MET A 107 -5.98 8.53 6.58
C MET A 107 -5.12 8.67 5.34
N LEU A 108 -3.85 8.29 5.43
CA LEU A 108 -2.94 8.28 4.29
C LEU A 108 -3.35 7.26 3.22
N LEU A 109 -3.85 6.10 3.63
CA LEU A 109 -4.39 5.08 2.72
C LEU A 109 -5.69 5.55 2.08
N ARG A 110 -6.60 6.18 2.84
CA ARG A 110 -7.84 6.75 2.28
C ARG A 110 -7.56 7.86 1.27
N SER A 111 -6.63 8.76 1.61
CA SER A 111 -6.24 9.88 0.76
C SER A 111 -5.83 9.42 -0.64
N SER A 112 -5.05 8.33 -0.75
CA SER A 112 -4.70 7.74 -2.05
C SER A 112 -5.83 6.89 -2.61
N MET A 113 -6.21 5.81 -1.91
CA MET A 113 -7.03 4.73 -2.46
C MET A 113 -8.50 5.10 -2.67
N VAL A 114 -8.99 6.13 -1.99
CA VAL A 114 -10.39 6.59 -2.08
C VAL A 114 -10.44 7.98 -2.69
N ASP A 115 -9.65 8.92 -2.15
CA ASP A 115 -9.72 10.32 -2.58
C ASP A 115 -8.83 10.61 -3.82
N GLY A 116 -8.06 9.64 -4.31
CA GLY A 116 -7.22 9.77 -5.51
C GLY A 116 -5.99 10.67 -5.35
N ARG A 117 -5.70 11.14 -4.13
CA ARG A 117 -4.60 12.07 -3.81
C ARG A 117 -3.29 11.32 -3.60
N THR A 118 -2.67 10.90 -4.69
CA THR A 118 -1.36 10.22 -4.71
C THR A 118 -0.22 11.10 -4.18
N ASP A 119 -0.42 12.41 -4.16
CA ASP A 119 0.50 13.44 -3.63
C ASP A 119 0.45 13.59 -2.10
N LEU A 120 -0.62 13.10 -1.45
CA LEU A 120 -0.84 13.21 -0.01
C LEU A 120 -1.00 11.87 0.72
N GLY A 121 -1.14 10.78 -0.04
CA GLY A 121 -1.41 9.44 0.48
C GLY A 121 -0.26 8.45 0.28
N VAL A 122 -0.44 7.26 0.86
CA VAL A 122 0.49 6.13 0.72
C VAL A 122 -0.16 5.02 -0.07
N MET A 123 0.64 4.28 -0.85
CA MET A 123 0.15 3.23 -1.74
C MET A 123 0.95 1.96 -1.49
N ALA A 124 0.33 0.97 -0.84
CA ALA A 124 0.96 -0.32 -0.60
C ALA A 124 1.18 -1.04 -1.93
N SER A 125 2.42 -1.46 -2.22
CA SER A 125 2.76 -2.01 -3.53
C SER A 125 3.72 -3.19 -3.44
N GLY A 126 3.53 -4.18 -4.30
CA GLY A 126 4.54 -5.19 -4.59
C GLY A 126 5.40 -4.75 -5.78
N GLN A 127 6.64 -5.23 -5.84
CA GLN A 127 7.56 -4.98 -6.95
C GLN A 127 6.99 -5.36 -8.33
N VAL A 128 6.01 -6.27 -8.35
CA VAL A 128 5.26 -6.65 -9.55
C VAL A 128 4.59 -5.46 -10.24
N ALA A 129 4.34 -4.34 -9.54
CA ALA A 129 3.87 -3.10 -10.17
C ALA A 129 4.75 -2.70 -11.36
N GLY A 130 6.08 -2.87 -11.24
CA GLY A 130 7.03 -2.47 -12.27
C GLY A 130 7.10 -3.35 -13.51
N VAL A 131 6.25 -4.37 -13.62
CA VAL A 131 6.13 -5.24 -14.79
C VAL A 131 4.68 -5.35 -15.28
N ILE A 132 3.80 -4.49 -14.77
CA ILE A 132 2.39 -4.43 -15.17
C ILE A 132 2.20 -3.20 -16.06
N ASP A 133 1.69 -3.41 -17.26
CA ASP A 133 1.53 -2.39 -18.31
C ASP A 133 0.10 -2.29 -18.86
N ASP A 134 -0.83 -3.08 -18.33
CA ASP A 134 -2.20 -3.19 -18.81
C ASP A 134 -3.24 -3.15 -17.68
N LEU A 135 -4.51 -2.95 -18.04
CA LEU A 135 -5.66 -2.93 -17.12
C LEU A 135 -6.80 -3.83 -17.65
N PRO A 136 -6.59 -5.16 -17.74
CA PRO A 136 -7.64 -6.08 -18.17
C PRO A 136 -8.78 -6.13 -17.13
N SER A 137 -9.92 -6.68 -17.52
CA SER A 137 -10.90 -7.12 -16.53
C SER A 137 -10.37 -8.24 -15.66
N CYS A 138 -10.96 -8.44 -14.49
CA CYS A 138 -10.66 -9.55 -13.60
C CYS A 138 -10.86 -10.91 -14.30
N ALA A 139 -11.87 -11.03 -15.16
CA ALA A 139 -12.14 -12.24 -15.92
C ALA A 139 -11.00 -12.53 -16.91
N GLU A 140 -10.67 -11.56 -17.78
CA GLU A 140 -9.57 -11.67 -18.75
C GLU A 140 -8.23 -11.95 -18.06
N LEU A 141 -7.98 -11.28 -16.93
CA LEU A 141 -6.76 -11.49 -16.14
C LEU A 141 -6.64 -12.93 -15.68
N VAL A 142 -7.70 -13.50 -15.10
CA VAL A 142 -7.69 -14.87 -14.59
C VAL A 142 -7.57 -15.87 -15.74
N GLU A 143 -8.33 -15.69 -16.81
CA GLU A 143 -8.24 -16.55 -18.00
C GLU A 143 -6.83 -16.54 -18.59
N ARG A 144 -6.21 -15.37 -18.74
CA ARG A 144 -4.84 -15.25 -19.24
C ARG A 144 -3.84 -15.97 -18.34
N ILE A 145 -3.92 -15.77 -17.02
CA ILE A 145 -3.02 -16.43 -16.06
C ILE A 145 -3.14 -17.95 -16.14
N MET A 146 -4.38 -18.49 -16.19
CA MET A 146 -4.60 -19.93 -16.28
C MET A 146 -4.05 -20.48 -17.60
N ALA A 147 -4.32 -19.81 -18.72
CA ALA A 147 -3.81 -20.21 -20.02
C ALA A 147 -2.27 -20.14 -20.11
N GLU A 148 -1.63 -19.14 -19.50
CA GLU A 148 -0.17 -19.03 -19.41
C GLU A 148 0.44 -20.14 -18.55
N ALA A 149 -0.19 -20.47 -17.42
CA ALA A 149 0.25 -21.56 -16.55
C ALA A 149 0.21 -22.90 -17.28
N GLU A 150 -0.89 -23.21 -17.98
CA GLU A 150 -1.01 -24.42 -18.78
C GLU A 150 0.02 -24.50 -19.91
N ARG A 151 0.24 -23.40 -20.63
CA ARG A 151 1.28 -23.34 -21.69
C ARG A 151 2.66 -23.58 -21.11
N THR A 152 2.96 -23.00 -19.96
CA THR A 152 4.26 -23.16 -19.27
C THR A 152 4.47 -24.61 -18.84
N LEU A 153 3.46 -25.26 -18.25
CA LEU A 153 3.53 -26.67 -17.84
C LEU A 153 3.79 -27.59 -19.04
N LYS A 154 3.02 -27.45 -20.12
CA LYS A 154 3.22 -28.22 -21.36
C LYS A 154 4.62 -28.01 -21.95
N GLY A 155 5.15 -26.79 -21.87
CA GLY A 155 6.52 -26.48 -22.30
C GLY A 155 7.58 -27.22 -21.49
N LEU A 156 7.44 -27.22 -20.16
CA LEU A 156 8.37 -27.92 -19.26
C LEU A 156 8.32 -29.44 -19.44
N GLU A 157 7.15 -30.02 -19.67
CA GLU A 157 6.99 -31.45 -19.98
C GLU A 157 7.71 -31.84 -21.27
N ARG A 158 7.56 -31.05 -22.33
CA ARG A 158 8.28 -31.26 -23.60
C ARG A 158 9.79 -31.21 -23.42
N LEU A 159 10.30 -30.24 -22.66
CA LEU A 159 11.74 -30.14 -22.37
C LEU A 159 12.26 -31.33 -21.58
N ARG A 160 11.46 -31.88 -20.65
CA ARG A 160 11.82 -33.11 -19.92
C ARG A 160 11.82 -34.34 -20.81
N ALA A 161 10.87 -34.46 -21.73
CA ALA A 161 10.79 -35.59 -22.66
C ALA A 161 11.88 -35.56 -23.74
N ALA A 162 12.44 -34.39 -24.04
CA ALA A 162 13.54 -34.22 -24.99
C ALA A 162 14.94 -34.43 -24.38
N ARG A 163 15.02 -34.74 -23.08
CA ARG A 163 16.27 -34.99 -22.34
C ARG A 163 16.41 -36.47 -22.04
#